data_AF-A0A4Q5YWF3-F1
#
_entry.id   AF-A0A4Q5YWF3-F1
#
_cell.length_a   1.000
_cell.length_b   1.000
_cell.length_c   1.000
_cell.angle_alpha   90.00
_cell.angle_beta   90.00
_cell.angle_gamma   90.00
#
_symmetry.space_group_name_H-M   'P 1'
#
loop_
_entity.id
_entity.type
_entity.pdbx_description
1 polymer ?
#
loop_
_entity_poly.entity_id
_entity_poly.type
_entity_poly.pdbx_seq_one_letter_code
_entity_poly.pdbx_strand_id
1 'polypeptide(L)' 'MHHDKHYIWNLLSQVNDPELPVLSIVDLAIVRDVRQSGEEFEIIITPTYSGCPAMDVIS' A
#
# COMPACT_ATOMS: atom_id res chain seq x y z
N MET A 1 13.62 12.59 10.71
CA MET A 1 13.78 11.18 10.30
C MET A 1 13.69 11.17 8.78
N HIS A 2 14.70 10.65 8.08
CA HIS A 2 14.66 10.60 6.62
C HIS A 2 13.99 9.29 6.24
N HIS A 3 12.72 9.35 5.82
CA HIS A 3 12.04 8.20 5.27
C HIS A 3 12.47 8.04 3.82
N ASP A 4 12.85 6.83 3.43
CA ASP A 4 13.22 6.48 2.07
C ASP A 4 12.18 5.53 1.46
N LYS A 5 12.35 5.21 0.17
CA LYS A 5 11.45 4.29 -0.54
C LYS A 5 11.34 2.94 0.18
N HIS A 6 12.42 2.43 0.78
CA HIS A 6 12.42 1.15 1.49
C HIS A 6 11.56 1.18 2.76
N TYR A 7 11.64 2.25 3.53
CA TYR A 7 10.80 2.45 4.70
C TYR A 7 9.31 2.40 4.34
N ILE A 8 8.91 3.06 3.25
CA ILE A 8 7.51 3.07 2.80
C ILE A 8 7.04 1.68 2.35
N TRP A 9 7.86 0.94 1.60
CA TRP A 9 7.51 -0.46 1.24
C TRP A 9 7.31 -1.35 2.46
N ASN A 10 8.17 -1.21 3.48
CA ASN A 10 8.04 -1.96 4.74
C ASN A 10 6.81 -1.53 5.56
N LEU A 11 6.35 -0.29 5.42
CA LEU A 11 5.12 0.17 6.05
C LEU A 11 3.91 -0.44 5.34
N LEU A 12 3.89 -0.40 4.01
CA LEU A 12 2.79 -0.93 3.20
C LEU A 12 2.64 -2.45 3.35
N SER A 13 3.74 -3.19 3.56
CA SER A 13 3.68 -4.63 3.82
C SER A 13 3.04 -5.00 5.17
N GLN A 14 2.79 -4.03 6.06
CA GLN A 14 2.09 -4.26 7.33
C GLN A 14 0.57 -4.10 7.20
N VAL A 15 0.09 -3.61 6.06
CA VAL A 15 -1.34 -3.46 5.79
C VAL A 15 -1.84 -4.77 5.18
N ASN A 16 -2.54 -5.55 6.00
CA ASN A 16 -3.12 -6.83 5.61
C ASN A 16 -4.49 -6.66 4.96
N ASP A 17 -4.83 -7.59 4.08
CA ASP A 17 -6.15 -7.65 3.49
C ASP A 17 -7.20 -8.08 4.53
N PRO A 18 -8.37 -7.42 4.59
CA PRO A 18 -9.42 -7.74 5.56
C PRO A 18 -10.11 -9.09 5.29
N GLU A 19 -10.11 -9.57 4.05
CA GLU A 19 -10.68 -10.86 3.65
C GLU A 19 -9.65 -12.00 3.73
N LEU A 20 -8.38 -11.69 3.47
CA LEU A 20 -7.23 -12.59 3.54
C LEU A 20 -6.15 -12.06 4.53
N PRO A 21 -6.35 -12.19 5.85
CA PRO A 21 -5.52 -11.54 6.88
C PRO A 21 -4.04 -11.95 6.92
N VAL A 22 -3.64 -12.95 6.14
CA VAL A 22 -2.27 -13.45 6.03
C VAL A 22 -1.49 -12.85 4.86
N LEU A 23 -2.16 -12.10 3.98
CA LEU A 23 -1.57 -11.47 2.81
C LEU A 23 -1.63 -9.95 2.97
N SER A 24 -0.51 -9.28 2.70
CA SER A 24 -0.47 -7.82 2.66
C SER A 24 -0.91 -7.28 1.30
N ILE A 25 -1.22 -5.97 1.26
CA ILE A 25 -1.47 -5.25 -0.01
C ILE A 25 -0.24 -5.26 -0.94
N VAL A 26 0.96 -5.51 -0.42
CA VAL A 26 2.17 -5.70 -1.21
C VAL A 26 2.21 -7.11 -1.81
N ASP A 27 1.89 -8.14 -1.02
CA ASP A 27 1.87 -9.54 -1.47
C ASP A 27 0.81 -9.78 -2.55
N LEU A 28 -0.33 -9.10 -2.43
CA LEU A 28 -1.41 -9.12 -3.41
C LEU A 28 -1.10 -8.32 -4.69
N ALA A 29 0.07 -7.69 -4.77
CA ALA A 29 0.46 -6.78 -5.84
C ALA A 29 -0.57 -5.65 -6.08
N ILE A 30 -1.24 -5.20 -5.00
CA ILE A 30 -2.11 -4.03 -5.04
C ILE A 30 -1.23 -2.79 -5.20
N VAL A 31 -0.13 -2.70 -4.45
CA VAL A 31 0.88 -1.64 -4.63
C VAL A 31 1.75 -1.94 -5.85
N ARG A 32 1.80 -1.01 -6.81
CA ARG A 32 2.55 -1.12 -8.06
C ARG A 32 3.85 -0.33 -8.05
N ASP A 33 3.84 0.85 -7.45
CA ASP A 33 5.02 1.69 -7.35
C ASP A 33 4.93 2.61 -6.13
N VAL A 34 6.09 3.03 -5.66
CA VAL A 34 6.26 4.07 -4.65
C VAL A 34 7.28 5.05 -5.19
N ARG A 35 6.86 6.29 -5.41
CA ARG A 35 7.69 7.36 -5.93
C ARG A 35 7.91 8.39 -4.84
N GLN A 36 9.16 8.83 -4.70
CA GLN A 36 9.51 9.88 -3.76
C GLN A 36 9.63 11.20 -4.50
N SER A 37 8.99 12.24 -3.98
CA SER A 37 9.06 13.61 -4.48
C SER A 37 9.38 14.54 -3.31
N GLY A 38 10.68 14.76 -3.06
CA GLY A 38 11.13 15.51 -1.89
C GLY A 38 10.78 14.78 -0.59
N GLU A 39 9.90 15.39 0.20
CA GLU A 39 9.40 14.83 1.48
C GLU A 39 8.08 14.04 1.32
N GLU A 40 7.48 14.06 0.13
CA GLU A 40 6.22 13.36 -0.16
C GLU A 40 6.45 12.03 -0.89
N PHE A 41 5.49 11.11 -0.73
CA PHE A 41 5.47 9.82 -1.41
C PHE A 41 4.18 9.63 -2.18
N GLU A 42 4.29 9.40 -3.48
CA GLU A 42 3.18 8.97 -4.34
C GLU A 42 3.18 7.44 -4.41
N ILE A 43 2.05 6.84 -4.01
CA ILE A 43 1.88 5.37 -4.00
C ILE A 43 0.87 5.02 -5.08
N ILE A 44 1.31 4.24 -6.06
CA ILE A 44 0.47 3.80 -7.17
C ILE A 44 -0.10 2.45 -6.81
N ILE A 45 -1.44 2.34 -6.80
CA ILE A 45 -2.14 1.10 -6.53
C ILE A 45 -3.00 0.67 -7.73
N THR A 46 -3.18 -0.64 -7.89
CA THR A 46 -4.16 -1.24 -8.82
C THR A 46 -5.09 -2.12 -8.00
N PRO A 47 -6.23 -1.58 -7.53
CA PRO A 47 -7.17 -2.38 -6.77
C PRO A 47 -7.76 -3.46 -7.68
N THR A 48 -7.67 -4.71 -7.25
CA THR A 48 -8.38 -5.85 -7.87
C THR A 48 -9.84 -5.91 -7.46
N TYR A 49 -10.25 -5.02 -6.56
CA TYR A 49 -11.58 -4.96 -5.99
C TYR A 49 -12.45 -3.99 -6.79
N SER A 50 -13.08 -4.49 -7.86
CA SER A 50 -14.08 -3.76 -8.67
C SER A 50 -15.41 -3.45 -7.93
N GLY A 51 -15.36 -3.26 -6.60
CA GLY A 51 -16.49 -2.78 -5.78
C GLY A 51 -16.37 -2.86 -4.25
N CYS A 52 -15.21 -2.71 -3.59
CA CYS A 52 -15.01 -3.19 -2.21
C CYS A 52 -14.62 -2.13 -1.12
N PRO A 53 -15.02 -2.34 0.17
CA PRO A 53 -14.89 -1.44 1.33
C PRO A 53 -13.47 -1.05 1.77
N ALA A 54 -12.42 -1.52 1.10
CA ALA A 54 -11.03 -1.19 1.46
C ALA A 54 -10.71 0.30 1.26
N MET A 55 -11.40 0.98 0.32
CA MET A 55 -11.30 2.45 0.20
C MET A 55 -11.80 3.18 1.45
N ASP A 56 -12.74 2.61 2.21
CA ASP A 56 -13.23 3.22 3.45
C ASP A 56 -12.24 3.09 4.61
N VAL A 57 -11.27 2.16 4.50
CA VAL A 57 -10.26 1.88 5.53
C VAL A 57 -8.96 2.65 5.27
N ILE A 58 -8.71 3.03 4.01
CA ILE A 58 -7.58 3.87 3.62
C ILE A 58 -8.01 5.34 3.75
N SER A 59 -8.02 5.87 4.97
CA SER A 59 -8.27 7.29 5.28
C SER A 59 -7.09 7.92 5.99
#